data_AF-A0A1H1USV7-F1
#
_entry.id   AF-A0A1H1USV7-F1
#
_cell.length_a   1.000
_cell.length_b   1.000
_cell.length_c   1.000
_cell.angle_alpha   90.00
_cell.angle_beta   90.00
_cell.angle_gamma   90.00
#
_symmetry.space_group_name_H-M   'P 1'
#
loop_
_entity.id
_entity.type
_entity.pdbx_description
1 polymer ?
#
loop_
_entity_poly.entity_id
_entity_poly.type
_entity_poly.pdbx_seq_one_letter_code
_entity_poly.pdbx_strand_id
1 'polypeptide(L)'
;MSGHFLCSLYFAKVNQLSILKTVHLLSGAAALLLSFVPSLRADAQPWLQQPEALYLAFTGLANLLVAPLADAAGRRLQRLASALLVLAVGLQCLASLVPLDSLAGLPVVLLTLLAIAAAAVVQLLPGRAAPAAAPVSAAVPPAKAPVAPRPAAPAAKPVSRGEPSGARSRGTVKWFNTSKGFGFISRDDGDDIFVHFRAIRGEGHRVLVEGQRVEFTVAQRDKGLQAEDVVILED
;
A
#
# COMPACT_ATOMS: atom_id res chain seq x y z
N MET A 1 -17.72 15.67 16.08
CA MET A 1 -16.54 14.98 16.67
C MET A 1 -16.14 13.66 15.98
N SER A 2 -16.86 13.23 14.93
CA SER A 2 -16.70 11.90 14.33
C SER A 2 -15.58 11.80 13.27
N GLY A 3 -15.20 12.91 12.62
CA GLY A 3 -14.17 12.93 11.57
C GLY A 3 -12.73 12.68 12.06
N HIS A 4 -12.40 13.14 13.28
CA HIS A 4 -11.07 12.95 13.87
C HIS A 4 -10.79 11.48 14.22
N PHE A 5 -11.82 10.73 14.62
CA PHE A 5 -11.72 9.31 14.94
C PHE A 5 -11.54 8.44 13.68
N LEU A 6 -12.26 8.75 12.60
CA LEU A 6 -12.07 8.05 11.31
C LEU A 6 -10.69 8.33 10.72
N CYS A 7 -10.19 9.57 10.79
CA CYS A 7 -8.85 9.92 10.32
C CYS A 7 -7.76 9.20 11.14
N SER A 8 -7.88 9.18 12.48
CA SER A 8 -6.94 8.49 13.37
C SER A 8 -6.92 6.97 13.15
N LEU A 9 -8.10 6.34 12.99
CA LEU A 9 -8.21 4.91 12.70
C LEU A 9 -7.69 4.56 11.31
N TYR A 10 -7.87 5.43 10.31
CA TYR A 10 -7.35 5.24 8.95
C TYR A 10 -5.83 5.40 8.90
N PHE A 11 -5.28 6.44 9.55
CA PHE A 11 -3.84 6.65 9.66
C PHE A 11 -3.15 5.51 10.43
N ALA A 12 -3.74 5.06 11.54
CA ALA A 12 -3.25 3.89 12.28
C ALA A 12 -3.30 2.62 11.42
N LYS A 13 -4.31 2.47 10.56
CA LYS A 13 -4.47 1.30 9.68
C LYS A 13 -3.46 1.27 8.52
N VAL A 14 -3.17 2.41 7.90
CA VAL A 14 -2.13 2.55 6.86
C VAL A 14 -0.73 2.40 7.46
N ASN A 15 -0.50 2.93 8.66
CA ASN A 15 0.78 2.82 9.34
C ASN A 15 1.08 1.39 9.81
N GLN A 16 0.09 0.66 10.33
CA GLN A 16 0.29 -0.73 10.79
C GLN A 16 0.60 -1.70 9.65
N LEU A 17 0.01 -1.50 8.47
CA LEU A 17 0.24 -2.35 7.30
C LEU A 17 1.62 -2.09 6.67
N SER A 18 2.09 -0.84 6.72
CA SER A 18 3.45 -0.49 6.31
C SER A 18 4.50 -1.00 7.30
N ILE A 19 4.25 -0.90 8.61
CA ILE A 19 5.14 -1.44 9.65
C ILE A 19 5.36 -2.95 9.49
N LEU A 20 4.29 -3.75 9.31
CA LEU A 20 4.44 -5.20 9.14
C LEU A 20 5.28 -5.56 7.90
N LYS A 21 5.06 -4.87 6.77
CA LYS A 21 5.85 -5.04 5.55
C LYS A 21 7.32 -4.72 5.80
N THR A 22 7.59 -3.60 6.47
CA THR A 22 8.96 -3.20 6.85
C THR A 22 9.61 -4.22 7.77
N VAL A 23 8.90 -4.74 8.78
CA VAL A 23 9.42 -5.75 9.71
C VAL A 23 9.78 -7.03 8.96
N HIS A 24 8.90 -7.55 8.10
CA HIS A 24 9.17 -8.76 7.31
C HIS A 24 10.33 -8.55 6.32
N LEU A 25 10.38 -7.40 5.66
CA LEU A 25 11.46 -7.05 4.74
C LEU A 25 12.82 -6.99 5.46
N LEU A 26 12.88 -6.28 6.59
CA LEU A 26 14.12 -6.11 7.36
C LEU A 26 14.57 -7.43 8.00
N SER A 27 13.68 -8.15 8.68
CA SER A 27 14.03 -9.41 9.35
C SER A 27 14.38 -10.52 8.35
N GLY A 28 13.68 -10.60 7.22
CA GLY A 28 13.99 -11.56 6.17
C GLY A 28 15.32 -11.27 5.48
N ALA A 29 15.59 -10.01 5.15
CA ALA A 29 16.87 -9.60 4.56
C ALA A 29 18.04 -9.81 5.53
N ALA A 30 17.86 -9.46 6.82
CA ALA A 30 18.86 -9.68 7.84
C ALA A 30 19.18 -11.18 8.00
N ALA A 31 18.18 -12.06 8.04
CA ALA A 31 18.38 -13.50 8.12
C ALA A 31 19.16 -14.05 6.91
N LEU A 32 18.82 -13.58 5.70
CA LEU A 32 19.54 -13.94 4.47
C LEU A 32 21.01 -13.53 4.54
N LEU A 33 21.31 -12.32 4.99
CA LEU A 33 22.70 -11.86 5.14
C LEU A 33 23.44 -12.63 6.24
N LEU A 34 22.79 -12.84 7.38
CA LEU A 34 23.36 -13.57 8.52
C LEU A 34 23.63 -15.05 8.18
N SER A 35 22.90 -15.62 7.22
CA SER A 35 23.14 -17.00 6.76
C SER A 35 24.53 -17.20 6.12
N PHE A 36 25.21 -16.13 5.69
CA PHE A 36 26.57 -16.20 5.15
C PHE A 36 27.67 -16.07 6.20
N VAL A 37 27.33 -15.63 7.43
CA VAL A 37 28.31 -15.39 8.50
C VAL A 37 29.15 -16.64 8.81
N PRO A 38 28.60 -17.87 8.88
CA PRO A 38 29.41 -19.05 9.16
C PRO A 38 30.41 -19.37 8.04
N SER A 39 30.18 -18.92 6.79
CA SER A 39 31.12 -19.06 5.68
C SER A 39 32.33 -18.11 5.74
N LEU A 40 32.31 -17.13 6.65
CA LEU A 40 33.43 -16.22 6.86
C LEU A 40 34.50 -16.79 7.81
N ARG A 41 34.26 -17.98 8.37
CA ARG A 41 35.20 -18.66 9.27
C ARG A 41 36.31 -19.35 8.47
N ALA A 42 37.52 -19.39 9.02
CA ALA A 42 38.70 -19.95 8.34
C ALA A 42 38.60 -21.46 8.06
N ASP A 43 37.80 -22.16 8.86
CA ASP A 43 37.52 -23.60 8.81
C ASP A 43 36.13 -23.91 8.23
N ALA A 44 35.52 -22.95 7.54
CA ALA A 44 34.17 -23.08 7.03
C ALA A 44 34.04 -24.20 5.98
N GLN A 45 33.04 -25.06 6.17
CA GLN A 45 32.56 -25.96 5.12
C GLN A 45 31.95 -25.16 3.96
N PRO A 46 31.83 -25.71 2.73
CA PRO A 46 31.09 -25.08 1.66
C PRO A 46 29.67 -24.71 2.10
N TRP A 47 29.17 -23.52 1.73
CA TRP A 47 27.89 -22.99 2.24
C TRP A 47 26.71 -23.96 2.09
N LEU A 48 26.64 -24.67 0.95
CA LEU A 48 25.61 -25.69 0.68
C LEU A 48 25.66 -26.92 1.62
N GLN A 49 26.77 -27.12 2.33
CA GLN A 49 26.95 -28.19 3.31
C GLN A 49 26.75 -27.71 4.75
N GLN A 50 26.37 -26.44 4.95
CA GLN A 50 26.11 -25.86 6.26
C GLN A 50 24.60 -25.87 6.56
N PRO A 51 24.07 -26.84 7.33
CA PRO A 51 22.62 -26.97 7.55
C PRO A 51 22.02 -25.74 8.23
N GLU A 52 22.70 -25.16 9.22
CA GLU A 52 22.22 -23.97 9.94
C GLU A 52 22.13 -22.73 9.06
N ALA A 53 23.07 -22.56 8.13
CA ALA A 53 23.03 -21.48 7.15
C ALA A 53 21.85 -21.65 6.19
N LEU A 54 21.62 -22.88 5.70
CA LEU A 54 20.50 -23.19 4.83
C LEU A 54 19.16 -22.94 5.52
N TYR A 55 18.98 -23.41 6.76
CA TYR A 55 17.75 -23.21 7.50
C TYR A 55 17.44 -21.72 7.73
N LEU A 56 18.45 -20.92 8.10
CA LEU A 56 18.27 -19.49 8.28
C LEU A 56 17.95 -18.78 6.95
N ALA A 57 18.60 -19.18 5.85
CA ALA A 57 18.34 -18.63 4.52
C ALA A 57 16.93 -18.93 4.01
N PHE A 58 16.46 -20.18 4.11
CA PHE A 58 15.11 -20.56 3.71
C PHE A 58 14.05 -19.89 4.57
N THR A 59 14.28 -19.77 5.87
CA THR A 59 13.36 -19.07 6.78
C THR A 59 13.29 -17.59 6.47
N GLY A 60 14.44 -16.94 6.20
CA GLY A 60 14.49 -15.54 5.76
C GLY A 60 13.75 -15.31 4.44
N LEU A 61 13.93 -16.22 3.46
CA LEU A 61 13.25 -16.15 2.17
C LEU A 61 11.73 -16.34 2.31
N ALA A 62 11.27 -17.29 3.13
CA ALA A 62 9.85 -17.47 3.44
C ALA A 62 9.23 -16.20 4.05
N ASN A 63 9.94 -15.54 4.96
CA ASN A 63 9.51 -14.29 5.58
C ASN A 63 9.39 -13.14 4.56
N LEU A 64 10.33 -13.04 3.60
CA LEU A 64 10.26 -12.09 2.49
C LEU A 64 9.09 -12.36 1.54
N LEU A 65 8.78 -13.62 1.26
CA LEU A 65 7.65 -14.00 0.39
C LEU A 65 6.29 -13.67 1.02
N VAL A 66 6.20 -13.66 2.35
CA VAL A 66 4.97 -13.31 3.08
C VAL A 66 4.76 -11.80 3.18
N ALA A 67 5.84 -11.00 3.19
CA ALA A 67 5.79 -9.54 3.28
C ALA A 67 4.80 -8.85 2.30
N PRO A 68 4.82 -9.14 0.98
CA PRO A 68 3.90 -8.52 0.01
C PRO A 68 2.47 -9.05 0.09
N LEU A 69 2.25 -10.21 0.72
CA LEU A 69 0.96 -10.89 0.81
C LEU A 69 0.17 -10.54 2.08
N ALA A 70 0.69 -9.64 2.93
CA ALA A 70 0.07 -9.26 4.20
C ALA A 70 -1.25 -8.47 4.07
N ASP A 71 -1.69 -8.18 2.85
CA ASP A 71 -2.88 -7.36 2.57
C ASP A 71 -4.18 -8.20 2.42
N ALA A 72 -4.09 -9.54 2.31
CA ALA A 72 -5.21 -10.37 1.82
C ALA A 72 -6.03 -11.15 2.88
N ALA A 73 -5.46 -11.45 4.06
CA ALA A 73 -6.12 -12.29 5.07
C ALA A 73 -6.76 -11.48 6.22
N GLY A 74 -7.68 -12.10 6.97
CA GLY A 74 -8.33 -11.48 8.12
C GLY A 74 -7.33 -10.86 9.11
N ARG A 75 -7.51 -9.57 9.42
CA ARG A 75 -6.50 -8.70 10.09
C ARG A 75 -5.88 -9.27 11.38
N ARG A 76 -6.61 -10.08 12.16
CA ARG A 76 -6.08 -10.67 13.41
C ARG A 76 -5.21 -11.89 13.13
N LEU A 77 -5.66 -12.79 12.26
CA LEU A 77 -4.96 -14.03 11.94
C LEU A 77 -3.65 -13.74 11.18
N GLN A 78 -3.66 -12.75 10.28
CA GLN A 78 -2.47 -12.30 9.57
C GLN A 78 -1.39 -11.72 10.50
N ARG A 79 -1.79 -10.99 11.54
CA ARG A 79 -0.87 -10.44 12.55
C ARG A 79 -0.22 -11.54 13.37
N LEU A 80 -1.01 -12.55 13.78
CA LEU A 80 -0.47 -13.70 14.51
C LEU A 80 0.48 -14.52 13.64
N ALA A 81 0.11 -14.82 12.39
CA ALA A 81 0.98 -15.50 11.43
C ALA A 81 2.28 -14.72 11.18
N SER A 82 2.19 -13.40 11.03
CA SER A 82 3.35 -12.52 10.89
C SER A 82 4.25 -12.53 12.12
N ALA A 83 3.67 -12.45 13.31
CA ALA A 83 4.43 -12.50 14.57
C ALA A 83 5.13 -13.85 14.74
N LEU A 84 4.45 -14.95 14.42
CA LEU A 84 5.02 -16.30 14.48
C LEU A 84 6.21 -16.46 13.51
N LEU A 85 6.10 -15.96 12.28
CA LEU A 85 7.20 -16.00 11.31
C LEU A 85 8.42 -15.17 11.74
N VAL A 86 8.19 -13.96 12.24
CA VAL A 86 9.28 -13.09 12.74
C VAL A 86 9.95 -13.72 13.97
N LEU A 87 9.17 -14.34 14.87
CA LEU A 87 9.71 -15.10 15.99
C LEU A 87 10.50 -16.33 15.53
N ALA A 88 10.03 -17.05 14.51
CA ALA A 88 10.74 -18.18 13.93
C ALA A 88 12.12 -17.75 13.36
N VAL A 89 12.18 -16.62 12.65
CA VAL A 89 13.44 -16.02 12.19
C VAL A 89 14.36 -15.69 13.37
N GLY A 90 13.83 -15.05 14.42
CA GLY A 90 14.60 -14.68 15.60
C GLY A 90 15.15 -15.88 16.36
N LEU A 91 14.35 -16.93 16.54
CA LEU A 91 14.74 -18.18 17.17
C LEU A 91 15.83 -18.92 16.37
N GLN A 92 15.68 -18.98 15.04
CA GLN A 92 16.70 -19.59 14.18
C GLN A 92 18.01 -18.79 14.22
N CYS A 93 17.96 -17.46 14.17
CA CYS A 93 19.13 -16.61 14.34
C CYS A 93 19.84 -16.86 15.68
N LEU A 94 19.08 -16.97 16.77
CA LEU A 94 19.63 -17.23 18.10
C LEU A 94 20.27 -18.62 18.17
N ALA A 95 19.62 -19.64 17.59
CA ALA A 95 20.16 -21.00 17.52
C ALA A 95 21.46 -21.05 16.71
N SER A 96 21.59 -20.26 15.64
CA SER A 96 22.84 -20.16 14.87
C SER A 96 23.98 -19.46 15.62
N LEU A 97 23.68 -18.67 16.66
CA LEU A 97 24.66 -17.92 17.45
C LEU A 97 25.08 -18.64 18.74
N VAL A 98 24.27 -19.55 19.27
CA VAL A 98 24.53 -20.24 20.53
C VAL A 98 24.56 -21.76 20.30
N PRO A 99 25.71 -22.43 20.55
CA PRO A 99 25.76 -23.89 20.56
C PRO A 99 24.97 -24.41 21.78
N LEU A 100 23.70 -24.76 21.59
CA LEU A 100 22.86 -25.38 22.64
C LEU A 100 22.90 -26.90 22.47
N ASP A 101 23.94 -27.51 23.04
CA ASP A 101 24.38 -28.88 22.78
C ASP A 101 23.43 -30.02 23.22
N SER A 102 22.15 -29.75 23.47
CA SER A 102 21.15 -30.81 23.74
C SER A 102 19.71 -30.47 23.32
N LEU A 103 19.46 -29.28 22.75
CA LEU A 103 18.11 -28.81 22.43
C LEU A 103 17.98 -28.06 21.09
N ALA A 104 19.06 -27.69 20.39
CA ALA A 104 18.98 -26.68 19.32
C ALA A 104 18.59 -27.17 17.91
N GLY A 105 18.88 -28.41 17.52
CA GLY A 105 18.76 -28.79 16.10
C GLY A 105 17.33 -29.11 15.68
N LEU A 106 16.89 -30.33 15.97
CA LEU A 106 15.61 -30.87 15.49
C LEU A 106 14.35 -30.11 15.98
N PRO A 107 14.21 -29.71 17.26
CA PRO A 107 12.97 -29.09 17.71
C PRO A 107 12.83 -27.64 17.22
N VAL A 108 13.93 -26.90 17.03
CA VAL A 108 13.89 -25.52 16.50
C VAL A 108 13.52 -25.55 15.02
N VAL A 109 14.17 -26.41 14.22
CA VAL A 109 13.84 -26.59 12.80
C VAL A 109 12.39 -27.04 12.61
N LEU A 110 11.92 -27.98 13.45
CA LEU A 110 10.52 -28.41 13.40
C LEU A 110 9.56 -27.25 13.74
N LEU A 111 9.85 -26.46 14.76
CA LEU A 111 9.04 -25.31 15.17
C LEU A 111 8.99 -24.24 14.07
N THR A 112 10.12 -23.92 13.43
CA THR A 112 10.17 -22.94 12.35
C THR A 112 9.44 -23.43 11.10
N LEU A 113 9.56 -24.72 10.75
CA LEU A 113 8.77 -25.33 9.66
C LEU A 113 7.27 -25.29 9.96
N LEU A 114 6.85 -25.60 11.20
CA LEU A 114 5.45 -25.52 11.61
C LEU A 114 4.92 -24.07 11.56
N ALA A 115 5.73 -23.08 11.94
CA ALA A 115 5.37 -21.67 11.84
C ALA A 115 5.20 -21.22 10.37
N ILE A 116 6.11 -21.66 9.49
CA ILE A 116 6.00 -21.41 8.03
C ILE A 116 4.75 -22.08 7.46
N ALA A 117 4.49 -23.34 7.81
CA ALA A 117 3.31 -24.07 7.36
C ALA A 117 2.02 -23.41 7.85
N ALA A 118 1.95 -23.03 9.13
CA ALA A 118 0.81 -22.32 9.68
C ALA A 118 0.57 -20.98 8.97
N ALA A 119 1.63 -20.21 8.70
CA ALA A 119 1.52 -18.97 7.95
C ALA A 119 1.04 -19.21 6.51
N ALA A 120 1.56 -20.23 5.82
CA ALA A 120 1.11 -20.60 4.48
C ALA A 120 -0.37 -21.01 4.47
N VAL A 121 -0.82 -21.80 5.45
CA VAL A 121 -2.23 -22.16 5.62
C VAL A 121 -3.10 -20.91 5.80
N VAL A 122 -2.68 -19.96 6.63
CA VAL A 122 -3.40 -18.68 6.82
C VAL A 122 -3.57 -17.91 5.51
N GLN A 123 -2.57 -17.97 4.62
CA GLN A 123 -2.62 -17.32 3.31
C GLN A 123 -3.49 -18.07 2.28
N LEU A 124 -3.62 -19.39 2.43
CA LEU A 124 -4.44 -20.24 1.56
C LEU A 124 -5.90 -20.35 2.02
N LEU A 125 -6.18 -20.02 3.27
CA LEU A 125 -7.55 -19.94 3.76
C LEU A 125 -8.29 -18.86 2.95
N PRO A 126 -9.43 -19.19 2.30
CA PRO A 126 -10.21 -18.20 1.58
C PRO A 126 -10.55 -17.10 2.57
N GLY A 127 -10.04 -15.89 2.31
CA GLY A 127 -10.39 -14.72 3.09
C GLY A 127 -11.90 -14.71 3.16
N ARG A 128 -12.48 -14.73 4.37
CA ARG A 128 -13.92 -14.48 4.53
C ARG A 128 -14.16 -13.18 3.80
N ALA A 129 -14.73 -13.27 2.60
CA ALA A 129 -15.22 -12.13 1.89
C ALA A 129 -16.07 -11.41 2.92
N ALA A 130 -15.74 -10.14 3.20
CA ALA A 130 -16.69 -9.31 3.92
C ALA A 130 -18.04 -9.54 3.23
N PRO A 131 -19.14 -9.78 3.98
CA PRO A 131 -20.45 -9.91 3.35
C PRO A 131 -20.54 -8.75 2.38
N ALA A 132 -20.74 -9.08 1.10
CA ALA A 132 -20.85 -8.08 0.06
C ALA A 132 -21.84 -7.06 0.59
N ALA A 133 -21.38 -5.82 0.82
CA ALA A 133 -22.31 -4.73 1.03
C ALA A 133 -23.29 -4.84 -0.14
N ALA A 134 -24.58 -4.95 0.19
CA ALA A 134 -25.64 -5.12 -0.79
C ALA A 134 -25.42 -4.16 -1.97
N PRO A 135 -25.70 -4.59 -3.21
CA PRO A 135 -25.37 -3.79 -4.38
C PRO A 135 -26.15 -2.47 -4.30
N VAL A 136 -25.46 -1.38 -4.00
CA VAL A 136 -25.99 -0.06 -4.30
C VAL A 136 -25.81 0.10 -5.80
N SER A 137 -26.90 -0.14 -6.51
CA SER A 137 -27.02 0.07 -7.94
C SER A 137 -26.51 1.45 -8.33
N ALA A 138 -25.41 1.51 -9.08
CA ALA A 138 -25.15 2.57 -10.06
C ALA A 138 -24.00 2.16 -10.99
N ALA A 139 -24.37 1.81 -12.21
CA ALA A 139 -23.64 2.06 -13.45
C ALA A 139 -22.19 1.55 -13.60
N VAL A 140 -22.09 0.41 -14.29
CA VAL A 140 -21.10 0.02 -15.31
C VAL A 140 -19.91 0.98 -15.53
N PRO A 141 -18.66 0.55 -15.27
CA PRO A 141 -17.50 1.11 -15.93
C PRO A 141 -17.15 0.29 -17.19
N PRO A 142 -17.21 0.84 -18.43
CA PRO A 142 -16.58 0.19 -19.55
C PRO A 142 -15.11 0.60 -19.68
N ALA A 143 -14.29 -0.43 -19.77
CA ALA A 143 -13.12 -0.59 -20.63
C ALA A 143 -11.90 0.34 -20.47
N LYS A 144 -10.80 -0.29 -20.04
CA LYS A 144 -9.42 0.08 -20.38
C LYS A 144 -9.24 0.20 -21.90
N ALA A 145 -8.46 1.19 -22.34
CA ALA A 145 -7.71 1.15 -23.59
C ALA A 145 -6.22 1.45 -23.33
N PRO A 146 -5.29 0.99 -24.20
CA PRO A 146 -3.87 0.86 -23.89
C PRO A 146 -3.12 2.20 -23.91
N VAL A 147 -2.15 2.35 -23.00
CA VAL A 147 -1.17 3.44 -23.01
C VAL A 147 -0.16 3.20 -24.13
N ALA A 148 -0.15 4.07 -25.14
CA ALA A 148 0.97 4.18 -26.09
C ALA A 148 2.05 5.14 -25.54
N PRO A 149 3.33 5.00 -25.92
CA PRO A 149 4.41 5.87 -25.45
C PRO A 149 4.34 7.25 -26.09
N ARG A 150 4.69 8.26 -25.28
CA ARG A 150 4.70 9.69 -25.56
C ARG A 150 5.86 10.11 -26.50
N PRO A 151 5.64 11.00 -27.48
CA PRO A 151 6.67 11.92 -27.95
C PRO A 151 6.57 13.28 -27.26
N ALA A 152 7.73 13.94 -27.18
CA ALA A 152 8.09 15.07 -26.36
C ALA A 152 7.15 16.30 -26.40
N ALA A 153 7.16 17.03 -25.28
CA ALA A 153 6.59 18.37 -25.15
C ALA A 153 7.21 19.36 -26.15
N PRO A 154 6.47 20.42 -26.49
CA PRO A 154 7.10 21.73 -26.53
C PRO A 154 6.34 22.78 -25.71
N ALA A 155 7.16 23.50 -24.93
CA ALA A 155 7.12 24.94 -24.67
C ALA A 155 5.79 25.60 -24.26
N ALA A 156 5.80 26.07 -23.01
CA ALA A 156 4.96 27.14 -22.50
C ALA A 156 5.03 28.43 -23.37
N LYS A 157 3.90 29.14 -23.47
CA LYS A 157 3.83 30.58 -23.76
C LYS A 157 2.62 31.22 -23.06
N PRO A 158 2.61 32.55 -22.85
CA PRO A 158 2.29 33.16 -21.57
C PRO A 158 0.83 33.60 -21.42
N VAL A 159 0.46 33.81 -20.16
CA VAL A 159 -0.79 34.36 -19.64
C VAL A 159 -1.34 35.50 -20.49
N SER A 160 -2.50 35.28 -21.10
CA SER A 160 -3.47 36.33 -21.43
C SER A 160 -4.56 36.35 -20.37
N ARG A 161 -4.59 37.43 -19.59
CA ARG A 161 -5.69 37.80 -18.69
C ARG A 161 -6.92 38.10 -19.53
N GLY A 162 -7.75 37.08 -19.74
CA GLY A 162 -9.14 37.21 -20.19
C GLY A 162 -10.00 36.48 -19.19
N GLU A 163 -11.00 37.16 -18.62
CA GLU A 163 -12.00 36.50 -17.78
C GLU A 163 -12.63 35.36 -18.57
N PRO A 164 -12.58 34.10 -18.09
CA PRO A 164 -13.41 33.07 -18.67
C PRO A 164 -14.82 33.34 -18.17
N SER A 165 -15.60 34.08 -18.96
CA SER A 165 -17.07 34.06 -18.92
C SER A 165 -17.59 32.68 -19.38
N GLY A 166 -16.99 31.60 -18.85
CA GLY A 166 -17.56 30.27 -18.88
C GLY A 166 -18.41 30.13 -17.62
N ALA A 167 -19.66 29.69 -17.79
CA ALA A 167 -20.57 29.48 -16.67
C ALA A 167 -19.88 28.66 -15.57
N ARG A 168 -19.67 29.27 -14.41
CA ARG A 168 -19.14 28.57 -13.24
C ARG A 168 -20.23 27.65 -12.70
N SER A 169 -19.87 26.40 -12.50
CA SER A 169 -20.71 25.39 -11.88
C SER A 169 -20.29 25.21 -10.43
N ARG A 170 -21.23 24.77 -9.59
CA ARG A 170 -20.98 24.40 -8.20
C ARG A 170 -21.14 22.90 -8.01
N GLY A 171 -20.51 22.41 -6.95
CA GLY A 171 -20.58 21.00 -6.61
C GLY A 171 -19.95 20.71 -5.25
N THR A 172 -19.95 19.42 -4.92
CA THR A 172 -19.36 18.89 -3.71
C THR A 172 -18.26 17.90 -4.07
N VAL A 173 -17.10 18.02 -3.43
CA VAL A 173 -16.00 17.07 -3.63
C VAL A 173 -16.44 15.68 -3.20
N LYS A 174 -16.54 14.76 -4.14
CA LYS A 174 -16.94 13.37 -3.89
C LYS A 174 -15.80 12.59 -3.23
N TRP A 175 -14.59 12.78 -3.74
CA TRP A 175 -13.35 12.29 -3.14
C TRP A 175 -12.16 12.94 -3.82
N PHE A 176 -11.05 13.05 -3.09
CA PHE A 176 -9.78 13.53 -3.64
C PHE A 176 -8.62 12.74 -3.04
N ASN A 177 -7.72 12.25 -3.89
CA ASN A 177 -6.52 11.55 -3.46
C ASN A 177 -5.33 12.52 -3.45
N THR A 178 -4.94 12.97 -2.27
CA THR A 178 -3.83 13.91 -2.07
C THR A 178 -2.49 13.37 -2.59
N SER A 179 -2.23 12.07 -2.44
CA SER A 179 -0.97 11.46 -2.90
C SER A 179 -0.87 11.41 -4.42
N LYS A 180 -2.00 11.18 -5.12
CA LYS A 180 -2.03 11.12 -6.58
C LYS A 180 -2.37 12.45 -7.26
N GLY A 181 -2.91 13.41 -6.51
CA GLY A 181 -3.25 14.76 -6.99
C GLY A 181 -4.47 14.82 -7.91
N PHE A 182 -5.44 13.91 -7.75
CA PHE A 182 -6.69 13.93 -8.52
C PHE A 182 -7.89 13.43 -7.72
N GLY A 183 -9.08 13.78 -8.19
CA GLY A 183 -10.34 13.44 -7.55
C GLY A 183 -11.53 13.61 -8.49
N PHE A 184 -12.73 13.54 -7.91
CA PHE A 184 -13.98 13.84 -8.60
C PHE A 184 -14.84 14.77 -7.76
N ILE A 185 -15.54 15.66 -8.44
CA ILE A 185 -16.52 16.59 -7.85
C ILE A 185 -17.88 16.18 -8.39
N SER A 186 -18.85 16.01 -7.49
CA SER A 186 -20.24 15.79 -7.86
C SER A 186 -20.88 17.15 -8.11
N ARG A 187 -21.36 17.38 -9.34
CA ARG A 187 -21.99 18.65 -9.73
C ARG A 187 -23.38 18.72 -9.11
N ASP A 188 -23.81 19.93 -8.74
CA ASP A 188 -25.19 20.11 -8.26
C ASP A 188 -26.22 19.81 -9.37
N ASP A 189 -25.83 20.04 -10.62
CA ASP A 189 -26.70 19.91 -11.81
C ASP A 189 -26.43 18.64 -12.65
N GLY A 190 -25.76 17.59 -12.13
CA GLY A 190 -25.62 16.33 -12.88
C GLY A 190 -24.37 15.50 -12.58
N ASP A 191 -23.69 15.06 -13.65
CA ASP A 191 -22.64 14.04 -13.61
C ASP A 191 -21.37 14.46 -12.82
N ASP A 192 -20.67 13.45 -12.30
CA ASP A 192 -19.38 13.62 -11.64
C ASP A 192 -18.32 14.11 -12.65
N ILE A 193 -17.57 15.13 -12.25
CA ILE A 193 -16.52 15.73 -13.07
C ILE A 193 -15.14 15.45 -12.49
N PHE A 194 -14.19 15.15 -13.37
CA PHE A 194 -12.81 14.90 -12.98
C PHE A 194 -12.11 16.20 -12.55
N VAL A 195 -11.32 16.16 -11.48
CA VAL A 195 -10.49 17.29 -11.03
C VAL A 195 -9.05 16.87 -10.80
N HIS A 196 -8.11 17.72 -11.24
CA HIS A 196 -6.68 17.55 -11.02
C HIS A 196 -6.11 18.67 -10.14
N PHE A 197 -5.08 18.40 -9.34
CA PHE A 197 -4.51 19.37 -8.39
C PHE A 197 -4.08 20.70 -9.03
N ARG A 198 -3.70 20.65 -10.32
CA ARG A 198 -3.31 21.85 -11.09
C ARG A 198 -4.46 22.81 -11.35
N ALA A 199 -5.70 22.31 -11.37
CA ALA A 199 -6.89 23.10 -11.59
C ALA A 199 -7.34 23.87 -10.34
N ILE A 200 -6.85 23.49 -9.15
CA ILE A 200 -7.21 24.14 -7.88
C ILE A 200 -6.44 25.45 -7.75
N ARG A 201 -7.17 26.56 -7.53
CA ARG A 201 -6.60 27.88 -7.25
C ARG A 201 -6.02 27.94 -5.84
N GLY A 202 -4.93 28.70 -5.69
CA GLY A 202 -4.26 28.91 -4.41
C GLY A 202 -2.74 28.74 -4.49
N GLU A 203 -2.05 29.40 -3.55
CA GLU A 203 -0.61 29.24 -3.32
C GLU A 203 -0.40 28.20 -2.21
N GLY A 204 0.58 27.29 -2.38
CA GLY A 204 0.86 26.21 -1.42
C GLY A 204 0.18 24.87 -1.73
N HIS A 205 -0.24 24.14 -0.67
CA HIS A 205 -0.80 22.80 -0.78
C HIS A 205 -2.23 22.80 -1.36
N ARG A 206 -2.34 22.48 -2.65
CA ARG A 206 -3.61 22.38 -3.40
C ARG A 206 -4.30 21.04 -3.16
N VAL A 207 -5.11 20.97 -2.10
CA VAL A 207 -5.83 19.77 -1.68
C VAL A 207 -7.32 20.08 -1.53
N LEU A 208 -8.17 19.12 -1.89
CA LEU A 208 -9.60 19.17 -1.65
C LEU A 208 -9.98 18.15 -0.58
N VAL A 209 -10.95 18.50 0.25
CA VAL A 209 -11.50 17.61 1.29
C VAL A 209 -12.83 17.04 0.79
N GLU A 210 -13.09 15.75 1.07
CA GLU A 210 -14.40 15.15 0.78
C GLU A 210 -15.53 15.91 1.48
N GLY A 211 -16.62 16.15 0.76
CA GLY A 211 -17.75 16.96 1.24
C GLY A 211 -17.56 18.47 1.14
N GLN A 212 -16.40 18.95 0.69
CA GLN A 212 -16.13 20.38 0.56
C GLN A 212 -16.90 20.99 -0.61
N ARG A 213 -17.45 22.20 -0.40
CA ARG A 213 -18.10 22.98 -1.45
C ARG A 213 -17.08 23.72 -2.31
N VAL A 214 -17.28 23.60 -3.62
CA VAL A 214 -16.35 24.16 -4.61
C VAL A 214 -17.12 24.77 -5.78
N GLU A 215 -16.51 25.79 -6.37
CA GLU A 215 -16.95 26.43 -7.61
C GLU A 215 -15.86 26.26 -8.66
N PHE A 216 -16.24 25.92 -9.91
CA PHE A 216 -15.29 25.60 -10.97
C PHE A 216 -15.90 25.83 -12.36
N THR A 217 -15.05 25.89 -13.38
CA THR A 217 -15.47 25.92 -14.77
C THR A 217 -15.38 24.52 -15.37
N VAL A 218 -16.36 24.14 -16.17
CA VAL A 218 -16.38 22.85 -16.87
C VAL A 218 -15.68 23.00 -18.22
N ALA A 219 -14.65 22.18 -18.47
CA ALA A 219 -13.94 22.13 -19.74
C ALA A 219 -14.00 20.72 -20.34
N GLN A 220 -14.24 20.62 -21.64
CA GLN A 220 -14.14 19.36 -22.38
C GLN A 220 -12.68 19.13 -22.79
N ARG A 221 -12.11 17.98 -22.43
CA ARG A 221 -10.79 17.53 -22.89
C ARG A 221 -10.87 16.14 -23.53
N ASP A 222 -9.73 15.68 -24.01
CA ASP A 222 -9.53 14.36 -24.63
C ASP A 222 -10.00 13.19 -23.74
N LYS A 223 -10.05 13.40 -22.41
CA LYS A 223 -10.46 12.38 -21.41
C LYS A 223 -11.88 12.58 -20.86
N GLY A 224 -12.67 13.49 -21.43
CA GLY A 224 -14.01 13.83 -20.97
C GLY A 224 -14.08 15.19 -20.26
N LEU A 225 -15.17 15.39 -19.51
CA LEU A 225 -15.41 16.61 -18.75
C LEU A 225 -14.43 16.71 -17.58
N GLN A 226 -13.79 17.87 -17.44
CA GLN A 226 -12.89 18.18 -16.33
C GLN A 226 -13.20 19.55 -15.72
N ALA A 227 -13.00 19.65 -14.40
CA ALA A 227 -13.07 20.89 -13.67
C ALA A 227 -11.77 21.66 -13.83
N GLU A 228 -11.89 22.91 -14.24
CA GLU A 228 -10.83 23.90 -14.30
C GLU A 228 -11.14 25.04 -13.33
N ASP A 229 -10.10 25.78 -12.96
CA ASP A 229 -10.27 27.02 -12.19
C ASP A 229 -11.01 26.84 -10.86
N VAL A 230 -10.73 25.75 -10.15
CA VAL A 230 -11.46 25.32 -8.96
C VAL A 230 -11.14 26.22 -7.77
N VAL A 231 -12.18 26.78 -7.17
CA VAL A 231 -12.15 27.62 -5.97
C VAL A 231 -12.93 26.93 -4.86
N ILE A 232 -12.37 26.92 -3.66
CA ILE A 232 -13.05 26.45 -2.46
C ILE A 232 -14.01 27.56 -2.01
N LEU A 233 -15.28 27.21 -1.81
CA LEU A 233 -16.23 28.10 -1.17
C LEU A 233 -16.04 27.94 0.34
N GLU A 234 -15.60 29.01 1.01
CA GLU A 234 -15.59 29.08 2.47
C GLU A 234 -17.05 29.29 2.93
N ASP A 235 -17.52 28.43 3.82
CA ASP A 235 -18.80 28.59 4.53
C ASP A 235 -18.54 29.09 5.96
#